data_AF-A0A383XQV5-F1
#
_entry.id   AF-A0A383XQV5-F1
#
_cell.length_a   1.000
_cell.length_b   1.000
_cell.length_c   1.000
_cell.angle_alpha   90.00
_cell.angle_beta   90.00
_cell.angle_gamma   90.00
#
_symmetry.space_group_name_H-M   'P 1'
#
loop_
_entity.id
_entity.type
_entity.pdbx_description
1 polymer ?
#
loop_
_entity_poly.entity_id
_entity_poly.type
_entity_poly.pdbx_seq_one_letter_code
_entity_poly.pdbx_strand_id
1 'polypeptide(L)'
;MEILLTRGTGFVLLVVGVIHVAPITGLLGPRQLASLYGVDVVGDPNLTLLLRHRAVLFGLLGASLMVMAFRPSLHTAALALALVSVASFLWLAAGEPGLSTPVRRVVWIDQLALGLLALAAAAQSGRWLLR
;
A
#
# COMPACT_ATOMS: atom_id res chain seq x y z
N MET A 1 7.45 12.49 -24.53
CA MET A 1 7.68 12.53 -23.07
C MET A 1 6.43 12.17 -22.28
N GLU A 2 5.29 12.83 -22.53
CA GLU A 2 4.05 12.69 -21.75
C GLU A 2 3.51 11.25 -21.67
N ILE A 3 3.44 10.54 -22.80
CA ILE A 3 3.01 9.14 -22.86
C ILE A 3 3.89 8.22 -22.00
N LEU A 4 5.20 8.46 -21.96
CA LEU A 4 6.15 7.65 -21.20
C LEU A 4 5.94 7.84 -19.68
N LEU A 5 5.71 9.08 -19.27
CA LEU A 5 5.45 9.43 -17.87
C LEU A 5 4.12 8.85 -17.39
N THR A 6 3.06 8.95 -18.18
CA THR A 6 1.76 8.34 -17.85
C THR A 6 1.86 6.82 -17.72
N ARG A 7 2.59 6.16 -18.64
CA ARG A 7 2.83 4.71 -18.56
C ARG A 7 3.67 4.35 -17.33
N GLY A 8 4.68 5.16 -16.99
CA GLY A 8 5.50 4.99 -15.80
C GLY A 8 4.68 5.10 -14.51
N THR A 9 3.84 6.13 -14.37
CA THR A 9 2.94 6.27 -13.21
C THR A 9 1.98 5.09 -13.10
N GLY A 10 1.37 4.66 -14.21
CA GLY A 10 0.51 3.48 -14.23
C GLY A 10 1.23 2.22 -13.76
N PHE A 11 2.47 2.01 -14.20
CA PHE A 11 3.29 0.88 -13.74
C PHE A 11 3.59 0.94 -12.24
N VAL A 12 3.96 2.10 -11.70
CA VAL A 12 4.18 2.29 -10.25
C VAL A 12 2.89 1.97 -9.48
N LEU A 13 1.74 2.46 -9.93
CA LEU A 13 0.45 2.18 -9.30
C LEU A 13 0.07 0.70 -9.34
N LEU A 14 0.42 -0.02 -10.41
CA LEU A 14 0.23 -1.48 -10.47
C LEU A 14 1.09 -2.21 -9.45
N VAL A 15 2.39 -1.88 -9.37
CA VAL A 15 3.32 -2.50 -8.42
C VAL A 15 2.86 -2.25 -6.98
N VAL A 16 2.55 -1.00 -6.65
CA VAL A 16 2.06 -0.62 -5.32
C VAL A 16 0.70 -1.24 -5.01
N GLY A 17 -0.18 -1.32 -6.00
CA GLY A 17 -1.47 -2.00 -5.87
C GLY A 17 -1.30 -3.48 -5.50
N VAL A 18 -0.39 -4.19 -6.16
CA VAL A 18 -0.09 -5.60 -5.84
C VAL A 18 0.44 -5.75 -4.40
N ILE A 19 1.32 -4.85 -3.95
CA ILE A 19 1.81 -4.83 -2.56
C ILE A 19 0.64 -4.69 -1.58
N HIS A 20 -0.29 -3.76 -1.85
CA HIS A 20 -1.46 -3.51 -1.00
C HIS A 20 -2.51 -4.63 -1.04
N VAL A 21 -2.54 -5.47 -2.08
CA VAL A 21 -3.44 -6.63 -2.13
C VAL A 21 -2.93 -7.77 -1.24
N ALA A 22 -1.63 -7.88 -0.97
CA ALA A 22 -1.04 -8.99 -0.21
C ALA A 22 -1.76 -9.33 1.13
N PRO A 23 -2.18 -8.35 1.94
CA PRO A 23 -2.93 -8.60 3.19
C PRO A 23 -4.24 -9.37 3.01
N ILE A 24 -4.84 -9.39 1.81
CA ILE A 24 -6.12 -10.09 1.54
C ILE A 24 -6.07 -11.58 1.92
N THR A 25 -4.87 -12.18 1.87
CA THR A 25 -4.63 -13.56 2.31
C THR A 25 -4.98 -13.76 3.80
N GLY A 26 -4.96 -12.72 4.62
CA GLY A 26 -5.40 -12.74 6.02
C GLY A 26 -6.86 -13.15 6.23
N LEU A 27 -7.70 -13.08 5.18
CA LEU A 27 -9.08 -13.59 5.21
C LEU A 27 -9.14 -15.11 5.40
N LEU A 28 -8.11 -15.85 4.98
CA LEU A 28 -8.01 -17.31 5.13
C LEU A 28 -7.97 -17.75 6.60
N GLY A 29 -7.65 -16.83 7.52
CA GLY A 29 -7.91 -16.98 8.94
C GLY A 29 -6.73 -16.74 9.87
N PRO A 30 -6.90 -17.07 11.17
CA PRO A 30 -5.95 -16.72 12.24
C PRO A 30 -4.52 -17.15 11.96
N ARG A 31 -4.32 -18.35 11.38
CA ARG A 31 -2.99 -18.85 11.00
C ARG A 31 -2.32 -17.99 9.94
N GLN A 32 -3.08 -17.52 8.95
CA GLN A 32 -2.54 -16.65 7.90
C GLN A 32 -2.18 -15.26 8.46
N LEU A 33 -3.02 -14.73 9.34
CA LEU A 33 -2.75 -13.47 10.04
C LEU A 33 -1.49 -13.56 10.92
N ALA A 34 -1.31 -14.67 11.63
CA ALA A 34 -0.10 -14.94 12.40
C ALA A 34 1.15 -15.00 11.51
N SER A 35 1.04 -15.59 10.31
CA SER A 35 2.14 -15.59 9.33
C SER A 35 2.45 -14.19 8.77
N LEU A 36 1.43 -13.38 8.50
CA LEU A 36 1.57 -12.04 7.91
C LEU A 36 2.16 -11.04 8.91
N TYR A 37 1.73 -11.12 10.17
CA TYR A 37 1.98 -10.09 11.16
C TYR A 37 2.79 -10.57 12.37
N GLY A 38 3.10 -11.86 12.48
CA GLY A 38 3.87 -12.41 13.60
C GLY A 38 3.19 -12.23 14.96
N VAL A 39 1.86 -12.11 14.98
CA VAL A 39 1.05 -11.99 16.19
C VAL A 39 0.17 -13.21 16.36
N ASP A 40 0.08 -13.74 17.58
CA ASP A 40 -0.90 -14.77 17.89
C ASP A 40 -2.28 -14.13 18.09
N VAL A 41 -3.19 -14.45 17.17
CA VAL A 41 -4.55 -13.92 17.15
C VAL A 41 -5.59 -14.99 17.46
N VAL A 42 -5.18 -16.25 17.65
CA VAL A 42 -6.09 -17.38 17.83
C VAL A 42 -6.89 -17.24 19.13
N GLY A 43 -6.29 -16.64 20.17
CA GLY A 43 -6.93 -16.39 21.47
C GLY A 43 -7.76 -15.11 21.55
N ASP A 44 -7.77 -14.26 20.52
CA ASP A 44 -8.46 -12.96 20.54
C ASP A 44 -9.37 -12.79 19.30
N PRO A 45 -10.68 -13.08 19.45
CA PRO A 45 -11.66 -12.95 18.37
C PRO A 45 -11.81 -11.51 17.85
N ASN A 46 -11.65 -10.51 18.72
CA ASN A 46 -11.79 -9.10 18.36
C ASN A 46 -10.60 -8.66 17.50
N LEU A 47 -9.39 -9.00 17.93
CA LEU A 47 -8.18 -8.73 17.14
C LEU A 47 -8.21 -9.45 15.79
N THR A 48 -8.64 -10.71 15.77
CA THR A 48 -8.82 -11.47 14.52
C THR A 48 -9.78 -10.75 13.57
N LEU A 49 -10.94 -10.30 14.06
CA LEU A 49 -11.91 -9.56 13.25
C LEU A 49 -11.31 -8.26 12.70
N LEU A 50 -10.63 -7.48 13.54
CA LEU A 50 -10.03 -6.20 13.14
C LEU A 50 -8.95 -6.39 12.07
N LEU A 51 -8.09 -7.41 12.19
CA LEU A 51 -7.06 -7.68 11.18
C LEU A 51 -7.63 -8.26 9.89
N ARG A 52 -8.69 -9.08 9.94
CA ARG A 52 -9.42 -9.52 8.74
C ARG A 52 -10.09 -8.35 8.04
N HIS A 53 -10.71 -7.45 8.78
CA HIS A 53 -11.32 -6.25 8.21
C HIS A 53 -10.24 -5.35 7.58
N ARG A 54 -9.08 -5.18 8.24
CA ARG A 54 -7.92 -4.50 7.66
C ARG A 54 -7.47 -5.15 6.36
N ALA A 55 -7.42 -6.48 6.29
CA ALA A 55 -7.10 -7.20 5.05
C ALA A 55 -8.06 -6.86 3.91
N VAL A 56 -9.36 -6.72 4.18
CA VAL A 56 -10.36 -6.26 3.19
C VAL A 56 -10.07 -4.82 2.74
N LEU A 57 -9.84 -3.90 3.67
CA LEU A 57 -9.57 -2.49 3.35
C LEU A 57 -8.32 -2.33 2.48
N PHE A 58 -7.25 -3.06 2.80
CA PHE A 58 -6.03 -3.09 1.98
C PHE A 58 -6.28 -3.73 0.62
N GLY A 59 -7.05 -4.82 0.54
CA GLY A 59 -7.46 -5.43 -0.72
C GLY A 59 -8.27 -4.47 -1.61
N LEU A 60 -9.22 -3.73 -1.04
CA LEU A 60 -10.01 -2.72 -1.75
C LEU A 60 -9.13 -1.57 -2.25
N LEU A 61 -8.22 -1.08 -1.41
CA LEU A 61 -7.25 -0.04 -1.81
C LEU A 61 -6.36 -0.54 -2.94
N GLY A 62 -5.72 -1.70 -2.78
CA GLY A 62 -4.84 -2.27 -3.79
C GLY A 62 -5.54 -2.52 -5.12
N ALA A 63 -6.73 -3.12 -5.12
CA ALA A 63 -7.54 -3.32 -6.31
C ALA A 63 -7.92 -1.98 -6.97
N SER A 64 -8.29 -0.97 -6.17
CA SER A 64 -8.60 0.38 -6.68
C SER A 64 -7.39 1.03 -7.35
N LEU A 65 -6.19 0.92 -6.76
CA LEU A 65 -4.96 1.42 -7.36
C LEU A 65 -4.65 0.73 -8.68
N MET A 66 -4.85 -0.60 -8.76
CA MET A 66 -4.68 -1.36 -10.01
C MET A 66 -5.66 -0.92 -11.10
N VAL A 67 -6.93 -0.67 -10.76
CA VAL A 67 -7.92 -0.15 -11.72
C VAL A 67 -7.56 1.27 -12.17
N MET A 68 -7.17 2.14 -11.23
CA MET A 68 -6.80 3.53 -11.52
C MET A 68 -5.50 3.63 -12.32
N ALA A 69 -4.61 2.64 -12.25
CA ALA A 69 -3.39 2.60 -13.04
C ALA A 69 -3.65 2.72 -14.56
N PHE A 70 -4.76 2.14 -15.03
CA PHE A 70 -5.17 2.19 -16.44
C PHE A 70 -5.98 3.43 -16.82
N ARG A 71 -6.24 4.34 -15.88
CA ARG A 71 -7.02 5.57 -16.08
C ARG A 71 -6.17 6.80 -15.75
N PRO A 72 -5.48 7.40 -16.74
CA PRO A 72 -4.57 8.53 -16.53
C PRO A 72 -5.18 9.72 -15.78
N SER A 73 -6.47 9.99 -16.00
CA SER A 73 -7.21 11.05 -15.31
C SER A 73 -7.31 10.84 -13.78
N LEU A 74 -7.16 9.60 -13.30
CA LEU A 74 -7.24 9.24 -11.89
C LEU A 74 -5.86 9.11 -11.22
N HIS A 75 -4.75 9.25 -11.96
CA HIS A 75 -3.41 9.04 -11.42
C HIS A 75 -3.09 9.95 -10.23
N THR A 76 -3.49 11.22 -10.26
CA THR A 76 -3.27 12.14 -9.14
C THR A 76 -3.98 11.65 -7.87
N ALA A 77 -5.24 11.22 -8.00
CA ALA A 77 -6.01 10.69 -6.87
C ALA A 77 -5.42 9.37 -6.37
N ALA A 78 -5.02 8.46 -7.28
CA ALA A 78 -4.41 7.19 -6.93
C ALA A 78 -3.07 7.36 -6.19
N LEU A 79 -2.22 8.29 -6.65
CA LEU A 79 -0.97 8.64 -5.99
C LEU A 79 -1.23 9.20 -4.59
N ALA A 80 -2.20 10.10 -4.43
CA ALA A 80 -2.56 10.65 -3.13
C ALA A 80 -3.02 9.55 -2.16
N LEU A 81 -3.91 8.65 -2.61
CA LEU A 81 -4.39 7.52 -1.80
C LEU A 81 -3.24 6.60 -1.37
N ALA A 82 -2.37 6.21 -2.31
CA ALA A 82 -1.24 5.34 -2.02
C ALA A 82 -0.22 6.01 -1.09
N LEU A 83 0.10 7.28 -1.31
CA LEU A 83 1.03 8.05 -0.47
C LEU A 83 0.50 8.19 0.95
N VAL A 84 -0.77 8.57 1.13
CA VAL A 84 -1.38 8.70 2.46
C VAL A 84 -1.38 7.35 3.20
N SER A 85 -1.74 6.27 2.51
CA SER A 85 -1.72 4.91 3.06
C SER A 85 -0.32 4.51 3.56
N VAL A 86 0.68 4.60 2.69
CA VAL A 86 2.06 4.18 3.01
C VAL A 86 2.69 5.10 4.04
N ALA A 87 2.58 6.42 3.89
CA ALA A 87 3.21 7.38 4.79
C ALA A 87 2.62 7.29 6.20
N SER A 88 1.30 7.13 6.34
CA SER A 88 0.67 6.97 7.65
C SER A 88 1.10 5.68 8.35
N PHE A 89 1.21 4.56 7.61
CA PHE A 89 1.72 3.31 8.18
C PHE A 89 3.18 3.45 8.64
N LEU A 90 4.05 4.02 7.80
CA LEU A 90 5.46 4.22 8.14
C LEU A 90 5.65 5.16 9.33
N TRP A 91 4.86 6.23 9.42
CA TRP A 91 4.85 7.11 10.59
C TRP A 91 4.52 6.32 11.85
N LEU A 92 3.42 5.58 11.85
CA LEU A 92 2.98 4.80 13.02
C LEU A 92 4.02 3.72 13.40
N ALA A 93 4.59 3.05 12.40
CA ALA A 93 5.62 2.03 12.61
C ALA A 93 6.92 2.60 13.21
N ALA A 94 7.29 3.84 12.88
CA ALA A 94 8.49 4.49 13.44
C ALA A 94 8.39 4.75 14.94
N GLY A 95 7.16 4.87 15.48
CA GLY A 95 6.91 5.04 16.92
C GLY A 95 6.86 3.72 17.71
N GLU A 96 6.96 2.57 17.03
CA GLU A 96 6.76 1.25 17.65
C GLU A 96 8.08 0.46 17.74
N PRO A 97 8.74 0.39 18.91
CA PRO A 97 10.02 -0.31 19.05
C PRO A 97 9.87 -1.84 18.99
N GLY A 98 8.66 -2.37 19.25
CA GLY A 98 8.39 -3.80 19.42
C GLY A 98 7.93 -4.55 18.17
N LEU A 99 8.16 -4.02 16.96
CA LEU A 99 7.63 -4.65 15.73
C LEU A 99 8.07 -6.11 15.58
N SER A 100 7.16 -6.95 15.10
CA SER A 100 7.49 -8.33 14.76
C SER A 100 8.35 -8.38 13.49
N THR A 101 9.08 -9.48 13.29
CA THR A 101 9.92 -9.67 12.09
C THR A 101 9.11 -9.65 10.77
N PRO A 102 7.90 -10.23 10.69
CA PRO A 102 7.03 -10.04 9.52
C PRO A 102 6.66 -8.58 9.28
N VAL A 103 6.27 -7.82 10.31
CA VAL A 103 5.88 -6.41 10.14
C VAL A 103 7.08 -5.54 9.73
N ARG A 104 8.28 -5.80 10.26
CA ARG A 104 9.51 -5.13 9.78
C ARG A 104 9.75 -5.33 8.29
N ARG A 105 9.45 -6.50 7.73
CA ARG A 105 9.56 -6.74 6.27
C ARG A 105 8.57 -5.87 5.49
N VAL A 106 7.34 -5.71 5.99
CA VAL A 106 6.36 -4.81 5.39
C VAL A 106 6.86 -3.37 5.42
N VAL A 107 7.43 -2.90 6.55
CA VAL A 107 8.03 -1.56 6.64
C VAL A 107 9.10 -1.34 5.57
N TRP A 108 10.00 -2.29 5.36
CA TRP A 108 11.02 -2.20 4.30
C TRP A 108 10.42 -2.12 2.90
N ILE A 109 9.39 -2.93 2.61
CA ILE A 109 8.69 -2.90 1.32
C ILE A 109 8.00 -1.55 1.11
N ASP A 110 7.35 -1.02 2.15
CA ASP A 110 6.62 0.25 2.10
C ASP A 110 7.56 1.46 1.96
N GLN A 111 8.77 1.41 2.52
CA GLN A 111 9.80 2.43 2.27
C GLN A 111 10.21 2.49 0.79
N LEU A 112 10.38 1.32 0.15
CA LEU A 112 10.67 1.25 -1.29
C LEU A 112 9.47 1.76 -2.12
N ALA A 113 8.25 1.35 -1.75
CA ALA A 113 7.03 1.82 -2.39
C ALA A 113 6.88 3.35 -2.26
N LEU A 114 7.17 3.92 -1.09
CA LEU A 114 7.13 5.37 -0.85
C LEU A 114 8.09 6.11 -1.79
N GLY A 115 9.31 5.62 -1.95
CA GLY A 115 10.29 6.21 -2.89
C GLY A 115 9.78 6.23 -4.32
N LEU A 116 9.22 5.11 -4.80
CA LEU A 116 8.63 5.03 -6.15
C LEU A 116 7.44 5.96 -6.33
N LEU A 117 6.54 6.03 -5.33
CA LEU A 117 5.38 6.91 -5.34
C LEU A 117 5.78 8.39 -5.33
N ALA A 118 6.79 8.77 -4.53
CA ALA A 118 7.30 10.13 -4.47
C ALA A 118 7.91 10.56 -5.81
N LEU A 119 8.69 9.69 -6.47
CA LEU A 119 9.23 9.94 -7.81
C LEU A 119 8.11 10.09 -8.84
N ALA A 120 7.12 9.21 -8.83
CA ALA A 120 5.98 9.29 -9.74
C ALA A 120 5.16 10.57 -9.52
N ALA A 121 4.95 10.99 -8.27
CA ALA A 121 4.27 12.22 -7.90
C ALA A 121 5.05 13.47 -8.33
N ALA A 122 6.37 13.51 -8.09
CA ALA A 122 7.23 14.61 -8.53
C ALA A 122 7.25 14.76 -10.06
N ALA A 123 7.32 13.64 -10.79
CA ALA A 123 7.23 13.64 -12.24
C ALA A 123 5.85 14.07 -12.77
N GLN A 124 4.80 13.97 -11.94
CA GLN A 124 3.44 14.37 -12.28
C GLN A 124 3.14 15.83 -11.92
N SER A 125 3.65 16.35 -10.81
CA SER A 125 3.49 17.76 -10.41
C SER A 125 4.24 18.71 -11.35
N GLY A 126 5.39 18.29 -11.89
CA GLY A 126 6.09 19.04 -12.95
C GLY A 126 5.24 19.26 -14.21
N ARG A 127 4.22 18.42 -14.46
CA ARG A 127 3.26 18.60 -15.57
C ARG A 127 2.22 19.68 -15.30
N TRP A 128 1.87 19.90 -14.03
CA TRP A 128 0.92 20.94 -13.62
C TRP A 128 1.54 22.34 -13.63
N LEU A 129 2.86 22.44 -13.37
CA LEU A 129 3.58 23.72 -13.33
C LEU A 129 4.03 24.22 -14.71
N LEU A 130 4.04 23.36 -15.73
CA LEU A 130 4.48 23.68 -17.10
C LEU A 130 3.32 23.79 -18.11
N ARG A 131 2.07 23.79 -17.62
CA ARG A 131 0.85 24.08 -18.39
C ARG A 131 0.28 25.40 -17.92
#